data_AF-A0A2P4P0I6-F1
#
_entry.id   AF-A0A2P4P0I6-F1
#
_cell.length_a   1.000
_cell.length_b   1.000
_cell.length_c   1.000
_cell.angle_alpha   90.00
_cell.angle_beta   90.00
_cell.angle_gamma   90.00
#
_symmetry.space_group_name_H-M   'P 1'
#
loop_
_entity.id
_entity.type
_entity.pdbx_description
1 polymer ?
#
loop_
_entity_poly.entity_id
_entity_poly.type
_entity_poly.pdbx_seq_one_letter_code
_entity_poly.pdbx_strand_id
1 'polypeptide(L)'
;MVTGLTTQTVKNVGDESVLDFHVEENLGNREPKDFWLEMRHNSNINYLANKTNSINQTMRSTMAILSGLLYYQESIIDTSTTEESIPGKHILKLDDISLISSNRPNT
;
A
#
# COMPACT_ATOMS: atom_id res chain seq x y z
N MET A 1 -6.48 6.30 -12.35
CA MET A 1 -6.53 6.57 -10.90
C MET A 1 -7.10 5.32 -10.26
N VAL A 2 -6.50 4.86 -9.17
CA VAL A 2 -6.88 3.62 -8.48
C VAL A 2 -7.26 4.02 -7.07
N THR A 3 -8.42 3.58 -6.60
CA THR A 3 -8.91 3.84 -5.25
C THR A 3 -8.82 2.57 -4.43
N GLY A 4 -8.22 2.67 -3.24
CA GLY A 4 -8.13 1.55 -2.31
C GLY A 4 -8.46 1.98 -0.89
N LEU A 5 -8.95 1.03 -0.09
CA LEU A 5 -9.28 1.22 1.32
C LEU A 5 -8.32 0.42 2.19
N THR A 6 -7.99 0.95 3.36
CA THR A 6 -7.22 0.20 4.34
C THR A 6 -7.74 0.47 5.74
N THR A 7 -7.81 -0.59 6.54
CA THR A 7 -7.99 -0.55 7.98
C THR A 7 -6.72 -1.00 8.71
N GLN A 8 -5.66 -1.29 7.95
CA GLN A 8 -4.39 -1.77 8.48
C GLN A 8 -3.52 -0.59 8.93
N THR A 9 -2.57 -0.89 9.81
CA THR A 9 -1.51 0.04 10.21
C THR A 9 -0.26 -0.21 9.37
N VAL A 10 0.55 0.83 9.24
CA VAL A 10 1.89 0.74 8.63
C VAL A 10 2.77 -0.16 9.48
N LYS A 11 3.43 -1.12 8.85
CA LYS A 11 4.34 -2.10 9.47
C LYS A 11 5.74 -1.91 8.92
N ASN A 12 6.76 -2.07 9.77
CA ASN A 12 8.15 -2.10 9.32
C ASN A 12 8.58 -3.56 9.10
N VAL A 13 9.06 -3.89 7.90
CA VAL A 13 9.54 -5.22 7.51
C VAL A 13 10.95 -5.06 6.94
N GLY A 14 11.96 -5.38 7.75
CA GLY A 14 13.36 -5.08 7.41
C GLY A 14 13.57 -3.57 7.23
N ASP A 15 14.14 -3.18 6.09
CA ASP A 15 14.41 -1.78 5.75
C ASP A 15 13.23 -1.07 5.07
N GLU A 16 12.07 -1.70 4.97
CA GLU A 16 10.89 -1.18 4.27
C GLU A 16 9.71 -0.94 5.24
N SER A 17 8.97 0.13 4.98
CA SER A 17 7.67 0.43 5.59
C SER A 17 6.58 -0.03 4.62
N VAL A 18 5.61 -0.76 5.14
CA VAL A 18 4.61 -1.48 4.34
C VAL A 18 3.19 -1.14 4.82
N LEU A 19 2.28 -0.90 3.89
CA LEU A 19 0.84 -0.76 4.15
C LEU A 19 0.03 -1.39 3.02
N ASP A 20 -0.90 -2.25 3.36
CA ASP A 20 -1.76 -2.92 2.38
C ASP A 20 -3.08 -2.18 2.21
N PHE A 21 -3.52 -2.05 0.96
CA PHE A 21 -4.80 -1.49 0.55
C PHE A 21 -5.62 -2.55 -0.16
N HIS A 22 -6.90 -2.62 0.16
CA HIS A 22 -7.87 -3.39 -0.60
C HIS A 22 -8.36 -2.55 -1.77
N VAL A 23 -8.26 -3.09 -2.99
CA VAL A 23 -8.63 -2.42 -4.23
C VAL A 23 -9.71 -3.23 -4.93
N GLU A 24 -10.91 -2.67 -5.02
CA GLU A 24 -12.04 -3.28 -5.74
C GLU A 24 -12.01 -2.94 -7.24
N GLU A 25 -11.36 -1.84 -7.60
CA GLU A 25 -11.29 -1.33 -8.98
C GLU A 25 -10.36 -2.17 -9.87
N ASN A 26 -10.63 -2.12 -11.18
CA ASN A 26 -9.79 -2.73 -12.20
C ASN A 26 -8.53 -1.91 -12.48
N LEU A 27 -7.37 -2.58 -12.52
CA LEU A 27 -6.14 -2.02 -13.09
C LEU A 27 -6.08 -2.27 -14.60
N GLY A 28 -6.84 -1.46 -15.33
CA GLY A 28 -6.99 -1.63 -16.77
C GLY A 28 -7.82 -2.87 -17.14
N ASN A 29 -7.61 -3.42 -18.33
CA ASN A 29 -8.50 -4.47 -18.89
C ASN A 29 -8.03 -5.90 -18.61
N ARG A 30 -6.84 -6.08 -18.04
CA ARG A 30 -6.16 -7.39 -17.94
C ARG A 30 -5.93 -7.86 -16.50
N GLU A 31 -6.07 -6.98 -15.52
CA GLU A 31 -5.77 -7.29 -14.13
C GLU A 31 -7.04 -7.71 -13.36
N PRO A 32 -6.89 -8.54 -12.31
CA PRO A 32 -8.01 -9.00 -11.51
C PRO A 32 -8.74 -7.84 -10.84
N LYS A 33 -10.07 -7.99 -10.72
CA LYS A 33 -10.87 -7.23 -9.75
C LYS A 33 -10.55 -7.75 -8.36
N ASP A 34 -10.71 -6.88 -7.36
CA ASP A 34 -10.72 -7.28 -5.96
C ASP A 34 -9.39 -7.95 -5.53
N PHE A 35 -8.38 -7.11 -5.27
CA PHE A 35 -7.05 -7.56 -4.87
C PHE A 35 -6.45 -6.68 -3.78
N TRP A 36 -5.37 -7.18 -3.16
CA TRP A 36 -4.57 -6.43 -2.21
C TRP A 36 -3.38 -5.76 -2.91
N LEU A 37 -3.28 -4.45 -2.73
CA LEU A 37 -2.16 -3.62 -3.16
C LEU A 37 -1.24 -3.36 -1.96
N GLU A 38 0.01 -3.78 -2.06
CA GLU A 38 1.01 -3.55 -1.01
C GLU A 38 1.81 -2.29 -1.35
N MET A 39 1.65 -1.23 -0.56
CA MET A 39 2.49 -0.03 -0.64
C MET A 39 3.78 -0.28 0.13
N ARG A 40 4.92 0.07 -0.48
CA ARG A 40 6.25 -0.04 0.13
C ARG A 40 7.10 1.21 -0.08
N HIS A 41 7.89 1.56 0.92
CA HIS A 41 9.02 2.46 0.76
C HIS A 41 10.15 2.14 1.75
N ASN A 42 11.36 2.61 1.45
CA ASN A 42 12.48 2.49 2.37
C ASN A 42 12.20 3.29 3.65
N SER A 43 12.25 2.61 4.80
CA SER A 43 11.99 3.17 6.14
C SER A 43 13.00 4.23 6.57
N ASN A 44 14.19 4.24 5.96
CA ASN A 44 15.22 5.25 6.24
C ASN A 44 14.96 6.60 5.56
N ILE A 45 13.99 6.68 4.63
CA ILE A 45 13.57 7.95 4.05
C ILE A 45 12.69 8.67 5.07
N ASN A 46 13.31 9.49 5.92
CA ASN A 46 12.66 10.19 7.03
C ASN A 46 11.34 10.87 6.65
N TYR A 47 11.28 11.52 5.49
CA TYR A 47 10.06 12.19 5.03
C TYR A 47 8.89 11.19 4.87
N LEU A 48 9.11 10.11 4.11
CA LEU A 48 8.08 9.09 3.86
C LEU A 48 7.73 8.36 5.15
N ALA A 49 8.74 7.96 5.94
CA ALA A 49 8.54 7.28 7.21
C ALA A 49 7.71 8.13 8.18
N ASN A 50 7.97 9.43 8.30
CA ASN A 50 7.17 10.30 9.15
C ASN A 50 5.72 10.42 8.67
N LYS A 51 5.51 10.55 7.35
CA LYS A 51 4.17 10.62 6.76
C LYS A 51 3.40 9.31 7.00
N THR A 52 3.98 8.16 6.67
CA THR A 52 3.32 6.87 6.81
C THR A 52 3.08 6.52 8.29
N ASN A 53 4.07 6.76 9.17
CA ASN A 53 3.87 6.55 10.61
C ASN A 53 2.79 7.46 11.22
N SER A 54 2.56 8.66 10.66
CA SER A 54 1.45 9.50 11.14
C SER A 54 0.08 8.88 10.88
N ILE A 55 -0.08 7.99 9.88
CA ILE A 55 -1.33 7.23 9.66
C ILE A 55 -1.66 6.39 10.90
N ASN A 56 -0.65 5.78 11.52
CA ASN A 56 -0.83 4.97 12.73
C ASN A 56 -1.23 5.80 13.96
N GLN A 57 -0.84 7.08 14.00
CA GLN A 57 -1.02 7.95 15.17
C GLN A 57 -2.28 8.82 15.09
N THR A 58 -2.69 9.20 13.88
CA THR A 58 -3.81 10.12 13.68
C THR A 58 -5.05 9.40 13.18
N MET A 59 -6.05 9.26 14.04
CA MET A 59 -7.42 8.85 13.66
C MET A 59 -8.12 9.82 12.68
N ARG A 60 -7.46 10.91 12.24
CA ARG A 60 -8.07 12.03 11.49
C ARG A 60 -7.76 12.07 9.98
N SER A 61 -6.88 11.20 9.50
CA SER A 61 -6.60 11.10 8.06
C SER A 61 -7.58 10.11 7.44
N THR A 62 -8.59 10.60 6.73
CA THR A 62 -9.56 9.76 6.02
C THR A 62 -9.14 9.46 4.58
N MET A 63 -8.22 10.24 4.02
CA MET A 63 -7.78 10.11 2.64
C MET A 63 -6.28 10.34 2.52
N ALA A 64 -5.63 9.59 1.63
CA ALA A 64 -4.25 9.78 1.23
C ALA A 64 -4.16 9.71 -0.29
N ILE A 65 -3.32 10.57 -0.88
CA ILE A 65 -2.90 10.47 -2.28
C ILE A 65 -1.50 9.86 -2.27
N LEU A 66 -1.37 8.70 -2.90
CA LEU A 66 -0.11 7.99 -3.06
C LEU A 66 0.38 8.16 -4.49
N SER A 67 1.65 8.51 -4.66
CA SER A 67 2.31 8.60 -5.95
C SER A 67 3.51 7.66 -5.97
N GLY A 68 3.67 6.91 -7.05
CA GLY A 68 4.74 5.94 -7.16
C GLY A 68 4.60 5.00 -8.34
N LEU A 69 5.52 4.02 -8.39
CA LEU A 69 5.54 2.99 -9.42
C LEU A 69 4.71 1.79 -8.96
N LEU A 70 3.63 1.52 -9.69
CA LEU A 70 2.82 0.31 -9.55
C LEU A 70 3.36 -0.78 -10.47
N TYR A 71 3.66 -1.95 -9.93
CA TYR A 71 4.07 -3.12 -10.71
C TYR A 71 3.56 -4.41 -10.07
N TYR A 72 3.48 -5.47 -10.88
CA TYR A 72 3.13 -6.81 -10.41
C TYR A 72 4.40 -7.60 -10.09
N GLN A 73 4.46 -8.19 -8.89
CA GLN A 73 5.45 -9.18 -8.53
C GLN A 73 4.87 -10.57 -8.81
N GLU A 74 5.50 -11.33 -9.71
CA GLU A 74 5.08 -12.68 -10.07
C GLU A 74 5.14 -13.65 -8.89
N SER A 75 4.27 -14.66 -8.89
CA SER A 75 4.32 -15.73 -7.90
C SER A 75 5.58 -16.58 -8.07
N ILE A 76 6.10 -17.08 -6.96
CA ILE A 76 7.20 -18.06 -6.96
C ILE A 76 6.57 -19.43 -6.76
N ILE A 77 6.66 -20.26 -7.79
CA ILE A 77 6.17 -21.65 -7.76
C ILE A 77 7.29 -22.53 -7.20
N ASP A 78 7.00 -23.30 -6.16
CA ASP A 78 7.91 -24.35 -5.71
C ASP A 78 7.90 -25.49 -6.73
N THR A 79 9.02 -25.63 -7.44
CA THR A 79 9.18 -26.66 -8.48
C THR A 79 9.07 -28.09 -7.96
N SER A 80 9.17 -28.31 -6.65
CA SER A 80 9.07 -29.64 -6.02
C SER A 80 7.63 -30.05 -5.68
N THR A 81 6.74 -29.09 -5.45
CA THR A 81 5.36 -29.34 -5.00
C THR A 81 4.30 -28.82 -5.98
N THR A 82 4.68 -28.02 -6.99
CA THR A 82 3.78 -27.28 -7.90
C THR A 82 2.83 -26.30 -7.20
N GLU A 83 3.03 -26.03 -5.91
CA GLU A 83 2.28 -25.04 -5.15
C GLU A 83 2.97 -23.67 -5.20
N GLU A 84 2.17 -22.60 -5.08
CA GLU A 84 2.72 -21.24 -4.94
C GLU A 84 3.36 -21.09 -3.55
N SER A 85 4.69 -21.00 -3.52
CA SER A 85 5.43 -20.71 -2.30
C SER A 85 5.22 -19.27 -1.84
N ILE A 86 5.15 -18.33 -2.80
CA ILE A 86 4.83 -16.93 -2.56
C ILE A 86 3.80 -16.50 -3.61
N PRO A 87 2.58 -16.09 -3.20
CA PRO A 87 1.58 -15.63 -4.13
C PRO A 87 2.02 -14.31 -4.78
N GLY A 88 1.66 -14.15 -6.05
CA GLY A 88 1.92 -12.92 -6.78
C GLY A 88 1.08 -11.78 -6.22
N LYS A 89 1.58 -10.55 -6.30
CA LYS A 89 0.91 -9.37 -5.73
C LYS A 89 1.25 -8.08 -6.44
N HIS A 90 0.32 -7.13 -6.36
CA HIS A 90 0.55 -5.76 -6.81
C HIS A 90 1.32 -4.99 -5.75
N ILE A 91 2.38 -4.30 -6.17
CA ILE A 91 3.23 -3.49 -5.30
C ILE A 91 3.23 -2.05 -5.82
N LEU A 92 2.95 -1.11 -4.92
CA LEU A 92 3.19 0.31 -5.14
C LEU A 92 4.49 0.70 -4.44
N LYS A 93 5.56 0.91 -5.20
CA LYS A 93 6.77 1.56 -4.69
C LYS A 93 6.49 3.05 -4.56
N LEU A 94 6.36 3.52 -3.33
CA LEU A 94 5.94 4.88 -3.01
C LEU A 94 7.09 5.88 -3.21
N ASP A 95 6.82 6.90 -4.03
CA ASP A 95 7.72 8.05 -4.22
C ASP A 95 7.28 9.25 -3.37
N ASP A 96 5.98 9.48 -3.22
CA ASP A 96 5.42 10.56 -2.40
C ASP A 96 4.03 10.22 -1.84
N ILE A 97 3.68 10.85 -0.72
CA ILE A 97 2.39 10.73 -0.04
C ILE A 97 1.89 12.07 0.48
N SER A 98 0.65 12.39 0.13
CA SER A 98 -0.09 13.51 0.68
C SER A 98 -1.27 13.02 1.50
N LEU A 99 -1.26 13.29 2.80
CA LEU A 99 -2.37 13.00 3.70
C LEU A 99 -3.36 14.15 3.71
N ILE A 100 -4.64 13.85 3.54
CA ILE A 100 -5.73 14.82 3.53
C ILE A 100 -6.56 14.57 4.79
N SER A 101 -6.40 15.46 5.77
CA SER A 101 -7.19 15.46 6.99
C SER A 101 -8.47 16.27 6.80
N SER A 102 -9.61 15.72 7.23
CA SER A 102 -10.82 16.51 7.38
C SER A 102 -10.81 17.21 8.74
N ASN A 103 -10.54 18.52 8.75
CA ASN A 103 -10.78 19.33 9.94
C ASN A 103 -12.29 19.55 10.06
N ARG A 104 -13.01 18.64 10.72
CA ARG A 104 -14.30 19.04 11.32
C ARG A 104 -13.96 19.98 12.49
N PRO A 105 -14.43 21.24 12.47
CA PRO A 105 -14.44 22.01 13.70
C PRO A 105 -15.28 21.24 14.71
N ASN A 106 -14.77 21.08 15.94
CA ASN A 106 -15.58 20.57 17.04
C ASN A 106 -16.70 21.61 17.25
N THR A 107 -17.88 21.33 16.72
CA THR A 107 -19.13 22.04 17.08
C THR A 107 -19.64 21.52 18.41
#